data_AF-A0A537L766-F1
#
_entry.id   AF-A0A537L766-F1
#
_cell.length_a   1.000
_cell.length_b   1.000
_cell.length_c   1.000
_cell.angle_alpha   90.00
_cell.angle_beta   90.00
_cell.angle_gamma   90.00
#
_symmetry.space_group_name_H-M   'P 1'
#
loop_
_entity.id
_entity.type
_entity.pdbx_description
1 polymer ?
#
loop_
_entity_poly.entity_id
_entity_poly.type
_entity_poly.pdbx_seq_one_letter_code
_entity_poly.pdbx_strand_id
1 'polypeptide(L)'
;MIGVRNMPKPGVDTGMGLERISSVLQGVNDDYGTDLFTPLMDRLQRILGHTDRQREAHAVAYRVMADHGRAMTFLMADGVVPGNEGRNYVLRMIMRRAMRFGRAAGLTRSFLAELAGTVTDAMGDAYPELRRQQSFIESAVRQEEERFAQTLTGGLQRLEELISGALAASRRELSGEEVFRLYDTFGFPVEMTRDIARERGLTINEAGFARAMEAQRSRARAAQAFGGAGDDRRYAKVVRKGGSSEFVGYTKHAARARIVALFAGGEAISQADAGAEVEVILDRTPFYAESGGQVGDTGLVR
;
A
#
# COMPACT_ATOMS: atom_id res chain seq x y z
N MET A 1 16.93 20.80 -18.20
CA MET A 1 16.49 21.71 -17.12
C MET A 1 14.99 21.92 -17.25
N ILE A 2 14.19 21.48 -16.28
CA ILE A 2 12.77 21.81 -16.23
C ILE A 2 12.68 23.24 -15.69
N GLY A 3 12.29 24.19 -16.54
CA GLY A 3 12.21 25.61 -16.17
C GLY A 3 11.01 25.87 -15.27
N VAL A 4 11.23 26.50 -14.11
CA VAL A 4 10.16 27.02 -13.26
C VAL A 4 9.57 28.26 -13.94
N ARG A 5 8.23 28.35 -14.04
CA ARG A 5 7.52 29.53 -14.58
C ARG A 5 6.66 30.17 -13.49
N ASN A 6 6.50 31.49 -13.56
CA ASN A 6 5.62 32.21 -12.67
C ASN A 6 4.18 31.72 -12.85
N MET A 7 3.52 31.39 -11.74
CA MET A 7 2.11 31.04 -11.74
C MET A 7 1.27 32.32 -11.94
N PRO A 8 0.23 32.28 -12.80
CA PRO A 8 -0.70 33.41 -12.96
C PRO A 8 -1.43 33.78 -11.67
N LYS A 9 -1.54 32.84 -10.72
CA LYS A 9 -2.10 33.04 -9.38
C LYS A 9 -1.15 32.41 -8.35
N PRO A 10 -0.30 33.20 -7.68
CA PRO A 10 0.54 32.68 -6.62
C PRO A 10 -0.31 32.32 -5.39
N GLY A 11 0.11 31.29 -4.66
CA GLY A 11 -0.46 30.90 -3.37
C GLY A 11 0.57 31.04 -2.24
N VAL A 12 0.08 31.17 -1.01
CA VAL A 12 0.90 31.08 0.20
C VAL A 12 0.51 29.80 0.92
N ASP A 13 1.50 28.98 1.26
CA ASP A 13 1.34 27.72 2.00
C ASP A 13 2.08 27.86 3.34
N THR A 14 1.35 27.71 4.44
CA THR A 14 1.91 27.81 5.80
C THR A 14 1.62 26.54 6.57
N GLY A 15 2.63 26.01 7.26
CA GLY A 15 2.48 24.90 8.18
C GLY A 15 3.24 25.16 9.47
N MET A 16 2.59 24.92 10.61
CA MET A 16 3.21 24.92 11.93
C MET A 16 2.91 23.57 12.58
N GLY A 17 3.95 22.78 12.84
CA GLY A 17 3.78 21.46 13.46
C GLY A 17 3.30 21.62 14.91
N LEU A 18 2.08 21.16 15.19
CA LEU A 18 1.46 21.26 16.50
C LEU A 18 2.30 20.57 17.58
N GLU A 19 2.76 19.35 17.30
CA GLU A 19 3.59 18.57 18.21
C GLU A 19 4.88 19.32 18.60
N ARG A 20 5.51 19.97 17.62
CA ARG A 20 6.76 20.70 17.82
C ARG A 20 6.57 22.01 18.58
N ILE A 21 5.51 22.77 18.30
CA ILE A 21 5.25 23.98 19.09
C ILE A 21 4.84 23.62 20.52
N SER A 22 4.09 22.52 20.71
CA SER A 22 3.74 21.99 22.03
C SER A 22 4.98 21.59 22.83
N SER A 23 5.98 20.93 22.22
CA SER A 23 7.21 20.56 22.95
C SER A 23 7.98 21.79 23.45
N VAL A 24 8.04 22.85 22.65
CA VAL A 24 8.62 24.15 23.06
C VAL A 24 7.82 24.79 24.19
N LEU A 25 6.49 24.89 24.04
CA LEU A 25 5.63 25.54 25.04
C LEU A 25 5.59 24.81 26.39
N GLN A 26 5.72 23.48 26.36
CA GLN A 26 5.72 22.63 27.55
C GLN A 26 7.13 22.44 28.15
N GLY A 27 8.18 22.95 27.48
CA GLY A 27 9.56 22.86 27.96
C GLY A 27 10.12 21.44 27.96
N VAL A 28 9.70 20.60 27.01
CA VAL A 28 10.17 19.21 26.87
C VAL A 28 11.12 19.07 25.65
N ASN A 29 12.05 18.11 25.73
CA ASN A 29 13.16 17.99 24.77
C ASN A 29 12.75 17.38 23.42
N ASP A 30 11.61 16.72 23.34
CA ASP A 30 11.09 16.13 22.12
C ASP A 30 9.55 16.06 22.15
N ASP A 31 8.97 15.80 20.99
CA ASP A 31 7.52 15.74 20.80
C ASP A 31 6.86 14.64 21.66
N TYR A 32 7.59 13.58 22.00
CA TYR A 32 7.06 12.44 22.76
C TYR A 32 6.97 12.70 24.27
N GLY A 33 7.62 13.77 24.75
CA GLY A 33 7.47 14.28 26.11
C GLY A 33 6.21 15.13 26.30
N THR A 34 5.47 15.45 25.25
CA THR A 34 4.28 16.32 25.33
C THR A 34 3.06 15.58 25.87
N ASP A 35 2.07 16.35 26.33
CA ASP A 35 0.72 15.87 26.66
C ASP A 35 0.02 15.11 25.51
N LEU A 36 0.42 15.35 24.25
CA LEU A 36 -0.09 14.64 23.08
C LEU A 36 0.37 13.17 23.00
N PHE A 37 1.50 12.82 23.64
CA PHE A 37 2.10 11.49 23.55
C PHE A 37 2.29 10.78 24.90
N THR A 38 2.46 11.52 25.98
CA THR A 38 2.69 10.93 27.31
C THR A 38 1.60 9.93 27.73
N PRO A 39 0.29 10.13 27.47
CA PRO A 39 -0.73 9.11 27.80
C PRO A 39 -0.51 7.78 27.06
N LEU A 40 -0.02 7.82 25.82
CA LEU A 40 0.29 6.63 25.03
C LEU A 40 1.55 5.94 25.56
N MET A 41 2.58 6.72 25.92
CA MET A 41 3.79 6.17 26.53
C MET A 41 3.50 5.48 27.85
N ASP A 42 2.67 6.09 28.69
CA ASP A 42 2.28 5.54 29.98
C ASP A 42 1.37 4.31 29.84
N ARG A 43 0.53 4.28 28.80
CA ARG A 43 -0.22 3.06 28.43
C ARG A 43 0.73 1.94 28.04
N LEU A 44 1.66 2.20 27.13
CA LEU A 44 2.64 1.19 26.68
C LEU A 44 3.48 0.68 27.86
N GLN A 45 3.90 1.57 28.76
CA GLN A 45 4.65 1.21 29.96
C GLN A 45 3.89 0.26 30.87
N ARG A 46 2.59 0.52 31.08
CA ARG A 46 1.71 -0.37 31.86
C ARG A 46 1.48 -1.71 31.19
N ILE A 47 1.27 -1.74 29.86
CA ILE A 47 1.09 -2.99 29.11
C ILE A 47 2.36 -3.84 29.17
N LEU A 48 3.54 -3.21 29.08
CA LEU A 48 4.84 -3.87 29.14
C LEU A 48 5.27 -4.26 30.56
N GLY A 49 4.71 -3.61 31.59
CA GLY A 49 5.19 -3.77 32.98
C GLY A 49 6.62 -3.25 33.18
N HIS A 50 7.05 -2.28 32.37
CA HIS A 50 8.41 -1.74 32.42
C HIS A 50 8.58 -0.67 33.52
N THR A 51 9.72 -0.71 34.20
CA THR A 51 10.23 0.41 35.00
C THR A 51 10.61 1.60 34.10
N ASP A 52 10.77 2.79 34.68
CA ASP A 52 11.20 3.99 33.93
C ASP A 52 12.54 3.78 33.23
N ARG A 53 13.47 3.07 33.90
CA ARG A 53 14.76 2.70 33.31
C ARG A 53 14.60 1.79 32.08
N GLN A 54 13.65 0.85 32.12
CA GLN A 54 13.37 -0.01 30.97
C GLN A 54 12.65 0.77 29.86
N ARG A 55 11.73 1.68 30.19
CA ARG A 55 11.11 2.59 29.21
C ARG A 55 12.19 3.39 28.46
N GLU A 56 13.16 3.95 29.18
CA GLU A 56 14.27 4.69 28.57
C GLU A 56 15.16 3.80 27.70
N ALA A 57 15.53 2.61 28.19
CA ALA A 57 16.30 1.64 27.41
C ALA A 57 15.59 1.20 26.11
N HIS A 58 14.26 1.25 26.09
CA HIS A 58 13.42 0.93 24.94
C HIS A 58 12.80 2.18 24.28
N ALA A 59 13.37 3.37 24.46
CA ALA A 59 12.77 4.64 24.03
C ALA A 59 12.36 4.65 22.54
N VAL A 60 13.19 4.10 21.65
CA VAL A 60 12.87 4.00 20.22
C VAL A 60 11.62 3.15 19.98
N ALA A 61 11.48 2.02 20.67
CA ALA A 61 10.31 1.15 20.53
C ALA A 61 9.03 1.85 21.02
N TYR A 62 9.12 2.56 22.14
CA TYR A 62 8.00 3.35 22.67
C TYR A 62 7.55 4.43 21.69
N ARG A 63 8.50 5.21 21.16
CA ARG A 63 8.25 6.26 20.16
C ARG A 63 7.57 5.70 18.91
N VAL A 64 8.11 4.61 18.35
CA VAL A 64 7.56 3.97 17.15
C VAL A 64 6.15 3.42 17.42
N MET A 65 5.93 2.74 18.54
CA MET A 65 4.61 2.19 18.88
C MET A 65 3.58 3.31 19.07
N ALA A 66 3.91 4.37 19.81
CA ALA A 66 2.98 5.47 20.06
C ALA A 66 2.63 6.24 18.78
N ASP A 67 3.63 6.58 17.96
CA ASP A 67 3.43 7.27 16.69
C ASP A 67 2.59 6.45 15.71
N HIS A 68 2.95 5.18 15.51
CA HIS A 68 2.20 4.29 14.64
C HIS A 68 0.82 3.95 15.19
N GLY A 69 0.65 3.92 16.52
CA GLY A 69 -0.63 3.81 17.20
C GLY A 69 -1.56 4.98 16.87
N ARG A 70 -1.05 6.22 16.88
CA ARG A 70 -1.80 7.39 16.41
C ARG A 70 -2.13 7.27 14.92
N ALA A 71 -1.13 7.06 14.08
CA ALA A 71 -1.28 7.02 12.63
C ALA A 71 -2.28 5.95 12.17
N MET A 72 -2.19 4.72 12.70
CA MET A 72 -3.13 3.65 12.33
C MET A 72 -4.56 3.98 12.76
N THR A 73 -4.75 4.61 13.93
CA THR A 73 -6.07 4.93 14.47
C THR A 73 -6.76 5.98 13.61
N PHE A 74 -6.04 7.05 13.23
CA PHE A 74 -6.57 8.08 12.32
C PHE A 74 -6.88 7.54 10.93
N LEU A 75 -5.94 6.77 10.34
CA LEU A 75 -6.18 6.17 9.02
C LEU A 75 -7.43 5.29 9.01
N MET A 76 -7.65 4.50 10.07
CA MET A 76 -8.82 3.64 10.17
C MET A 76 -10.11 4.40 10.46
N ALA A 77 -10.05 5.51 11.22
CA ALA A 77 -11.18 6.41 11.40
C ALA A 77 -11.64 7.03 10.07
N ASP A 78 -10.71 7.28 9.15
CA ASP A 78 -10.97 7.75 7.79
C ASP A 78 -11.37 6.63 6.80
N GLY A 79 -11.60 5.40 7.30
CA GLY A 79 -12.07 4.27 6.52
C GLY A 79 -10.99 3.51 5.75
N VAL A 80 -9.71 3.71 6.06
CA VAL A 80 -8.62 2.88 5.53
C VAL A 80 -8.59 1.55 6.28
N VAL A 81 -8.48 0.45 5.53
CA VAL A 81 -8.37 -0.91 6.10
C VAL A 81 -7.06 -1.57 5.68
N PRO A 82 -6.46 -2.44 6.51
CA PRO A 82 -5.21 -3.09 6.14
C PRO A 82 -5.35 -3.94 4.86
N GLY A 83 -4.45 -3.74 3.88
CA GLY A 83 -4.56 -4.38 2.56
C GLY A 83 -3.23 -4.49 1.83
N ASN A 84 -3.26 -4.98 0.59
CA ASN A 84 -2.06 -5.25 -0.21
C ASN A 84 -1.63 -4.08 -1.11
N GLU A 85 -2.47 -3.05 -1.28
CA GLU A 85 -2.26 -1.99 -2.28
C GLU A 85 -2.57 -0.59 -1.75
N GLY A 86 -1.92 0.42 -2.34
CA GLY A 86 -2.17 1.84 -2.06
C GLY A 86 -2.09 2.20 -0.57
N ARG A 87 -3.03 3.01 -0.10
CA ARG A 87 -3.12 3.43 1.31
C ARG A 87 -3.35 2.26 2.29
N ASN A 88 -4.03 1.21 1.83
CA ASN A 88 -4.29 0.02 2.63
C ASN A 88 -2.99 -0.75 2.92
N TYR A 89 -2.06 -0.76 1.96
CA TYR A 89 -0.70 -1.28 2.16
C TYR A 89 0.09 -0.45 3.16
N VAL A 90 0.00 0.88 3.07
CA VAL A 90 0.68 1.78 4.00
C VAL A 90 0.21 1.56 5.44
N LEU A 91 -1.11 1.48 5.67
CA LEU A 91 -1.66 1.18 6.99
C LEU A 91 -1.13 -0.16 7.52
N ARG A 92 -1.13 -1.20 6.68
CA ARG A 92 -0.58 -2.51 7.05
C ARG A 92 0.91 -2.42 7.44
N MET A 93 1.73 -1.67 6.70
CA MET A 93 3.15 -1.47 7.04
C MET A 93 3.32 -0.80 8.40
N ILE A 94 2.56 0.26 8.67
CA ILE A 94 2.57 0.99 9.94
C ILE A 94 2.23 0.05 11.10
N MET A 95 1.13 -0.71 10.97
CA MET A 95 0.70 -1.66 12.00
C MET A 95 1.76 -2.74 12.26
N ARG A 96 2.29 -3.36 11.20
CA ARG A 96 3.31 -4.42 11.34
C ARG A 96 4.60 -3.91 11.96
N ARG A 97 5.00 -2.68 11.64
CA ARG A 97 6.15 -2.03 12.28
C ARG A 97 5.91 -1.80 13.77
N ALA A 98 4.72 -1.33 14.17
CA ALA A 98 4.37 -1.22 15.58
C ALA A 98 4.42 -2.58 16.30
N MET A 99 3.86 -3.64 15.70
CA MET A 99 3.90 -5.00 16.27
C MET A 99 5.34 -5.52 16.43
N ARG A 100 6.21 -5.28 15.44
CA ARG A 100 7.62 -5.64 15.49
C ARG A 100 8.32 -4.98 16.68
N PHE A 101 8.15 -3.67 16.85
CA PHE A 101 8.77 -2.94 17.96
C PHE A 101 8.15 -3.31 19.31
N GLY A 102 6.86 -3.64 19.36
CA GLY A 102 6.22 -4.26 20.52
C GLY A 102 6.90 -5.57 20.89
N ARG A 103 7.13 -6.46 19.92
CA ARG A 103 7.84 -7.73 20.15
C ARG A 103 9.27 -7.50 20.62
N ALA A 104 9.99 -6.55 20.02
CA ALA A 104 11.35 -6.19 20.42
C ALA A 104 11.43 -5.60 21.85
N ALA A 105 10.37 -4.93 22.30
CA ALA A 105 10.23 -4.43 23.67
C ALA A 105 9.74 -5.50 24.65
N GLY A 106 9.38 -6.71 24.21
CA GLY A 106 8.98 -7.82 25.07
C GLY A 106 7.49 -8.17 25.06
N LEU A 107 6.66 -7.52 24.23
CA LEU A 107 5.24 -7.88 24.12
C LEU A 107 5.05 -9.24 23.44
N THR A 108 4.22 -10.06 24.07
CA THR A 108 3.82 -11.38 23.58
C THR A 108 2.33 -11.48 23.26
N ARG A 109 1.53 -10.52 23.72
CA ARG A 109 0.08 -10.43 23.49
C ARG A 109 -0.27 -9.23 22.60
N SER A 110 -1.46 -9.27 22.02
CA SER A 110 -2.02 -8.13 21.27
C SER A 110 -2.13 -6.89 22.15
N PHE A 111 -1.76 -5.73 21.61
CA PHE A 111 -1.76 -4.45 22.34
C PHE A 111 -2.29 -3.26 21.54
N LEU A 112 -2.35 -3.38 20.21
CA LEU A 112 -2.65 -2.24 19.34
C LEU A 112 -4.09 -1.73 19.54
N ALA A 113 -5.03 -2.61 19.86
CA ALA A 113 -6.41 -2.19 20.16
C ALA A 113 -6.50 -1.33 21.43
N GLU A 114 -5.78 -1.69 22.49
CA GLU A 114 -5.71 -0.87 23.73
C GLU A 114 -5.01 0.47 23.48
N LEU A 115 -4.01 0.47 22.59
CA LEU A 115 -3.34 1.70 22.18
C LEU A 115 -4.27 2.60 21.37
N ALA A 116 -5.04 2.04 20.43
CA ALA A 116 -6.05 2.78 19.66
C ALA A 116 -7.15 3.37 20.55
N GLY A 117 -7.58 2.64 21.58
CA GLY A 117 -8.48 3.18 22.61
C GLY A 117 -7.86 4.37 23.33
N THR A 118 -6.57 4.29 23.70
CA THR A 118 -5.86 5.40 24.35
C THR A 118 -5.71 6.63 23.44
N VAL A 119 -5.51 6.43 22.13
CA VAL A 119 -5.53 7.51 21.14
C VAL A 119 -6.92 8.16 21.09
N THR A 120 -7.97 7.34 21.08
CA THR A 120 -9.36 7.82 21.06
C THR A 120 -9.71 8.61 22.31
N ASP A 121 -9.24 8.18 23.47
CA ASP A 121 -9.43 8.91 24.73
C ASP A 121 -8.70 10.26 24.72
N ALA A 122 -7.46 10.28 24.24
CA ALA A 122 -6.63 11.49 24.24
C ALA A 122 -7.07 12.53 23.20
N MET A 123 -7.61 12.10 22.06
CA MET A 123 -7.85 12.96 20.90
C MET A 123 -9.31 13.03 20.45
N GLY A 124 -10.19 12.18 20.99
CA GLY A 124 -11.57 12.01 20.52
C GLY A 124 -12.49 13.22 20.74
N ASP A 125 -12.10 14.16 21.60
CA ASP A 125 -12.85 15.41 21.79
C ASP A 125 -12.64 16.38 20.62
N ALA A 126 -11.40 16.47 20.12
CA ALA A 126 -11.05 17.27 18.95
C ALA A 126 -11.41 16.54 17.63
N TYR A 127 -11.39 15.21 17.63
CA TYR A 127 -11.65 14.34 16.48
C TYR A 127 -12.76 13.32 16.78
N PRO A 128 -14.04 13.74 16.78
CA PRO A 128 -15.15 12.88 17.20
C PRO A 128 -15.35 11.61 16.34
N GLU A 129 -14.81 11.58 15.12
CA GLU A 129 -14.72 10.39 14.25
C GLU A 129 -13.99 9.23 14.92
N LEU A 130 -12.96 9.49 15.74
CA LEU A 130 -12.26 8.45 16.47
C LEU A 130 -13.22 7.72 17.42
N ARG A 131 -14.05 8.47 18.15
CA ARG A 131 -15.07 7.90 19.05
C ARG A 131 -16.15 7.16 18.27
N ARG A 132 -16.62 7.73 17.15
CA ARG A 132 -17.63 7.08 16.29
C ARG A 132 -17.15 5.75 15.70
N GLN A 133 -15.87 5.65 15.35
CA GLN A 133 -15.28 4.47 14.71
C GLN A 133 -14.58 3.52 15.68
N GLN A 134 -14.55 3.82 16.98
CA GLN A 134 -13.74 3.09 17.96
C GLN A 134 -13.94 1.57 17.92
N SER A 135 -15.19 1.11 17.94
CA SER A 135 -15.51 -0.33 17.92
C SER A 135 -15.01 -1.03 16.66
N PHE A 136 -15.14 -0.37 15.50
CA PHE A 136 -14.61 -0.86 14.24
C PHE A 136 -13.08 -0.91 14.25
N ILE A 137 -12.42 0.17 14.67
CA ILE A 137 -10.97 0.27 14.74
C ILE A 137 -10.41 -0.84 15.63
N GLU A 138 -10.90 -0.97 16.87
CA GLU A 138 -10.43 -1.97 17.82
C GLU A 138 -10.61 -3.40 17.30
N SER A 139 -11.74 -3.70 16.65
CA SER A 139 -12.01 -5.02 16.07
C SER A 139 -11.08 -5.33 14.89
N ALA A 140 -10.92 -4.39 13.96
CA ALA A 140 -10.11 -4.59 12.77
C ALA A 140 -8.61 -4.65 13.11
N VAL A 141 -8.16 -3.84 14.06
CA VAL A 141 -6.78 -3.89 14.58
C VAL A 141 -6.49 -5.24 15.22
N ARG A 142 -7.39 -5.73 16.08
CA ARG A 142 -7.22 -7.03 16.75
C ARG A 142 -7.10 -8.17 15.75
N GLN A 143 -7.97 -8.19 14.74
CA GLN A 143 -7.94 -9.23 13.70
C GLN A 143 -6.62 -9.23 12.91
N GLU A 144 -6.11 -8.06 12.51
CA GLU A 144 -4.84 -7.98 11.78
C GLU A 144 -3.65 -8.34 12.68
N GLU A 145 -3.66 -7.92 13.95
CA GLU A 145 -2.60 -8.24 14.91
C GLU A 145 -2.53 -9.75 15.20
N GLU A 146 -3.67 -10.40 15.45
CA GLU A 146 -3.76 -11.86 15.66
C GLU A 146 -3.30 -12.64 14.42
N ARG A 147 -3.73 -12.20 13.23
CA ARG A 147 -3.31 -12.79 11.96
C ARG A 147 -1.80 -12.69 11.75
N PHE A 148 -1.22 -11.53 12.07
CA PHE A 148 0.20 -11.30 11.83
C PHE A 148 1.12 -11.87 12.91
N ALA A 149 0.66 -12.03 14.15
CA ALA A 149 1.48 -12.55 15.25
C ALA A 149 2.13 -13.92 14.93
N GLN A 150 1.40 -14.78 14.22
CA GLN A 150 1.88 -16.09 13.78
C GLN A 150 3.03 -15.95 12.75
N THR A 151 2.82 -15.10 11.74
CA THR A 151 3.83 -14.78 10.72
C THR A 151 5.06 -14.11 11.31
N LEU A 152 4.88 -13.18 12.25
CA LEU A 152 5.95 -12.40 12.85
C LEU A 152 6.95 -13.30 13.59
N THR A 153 6.46 -14.22 14.42
CA THR A 153 7.32 -15.08 15.25
C THR A 153 8.20 -15.98 14.38
N GLY A 154 7.60 -16.70 13.42
CA GLY A 154 8.35 -17.58 12.53
C GLY A 154 9.28 -16.82 11.58
N GLY A 155 8.81 -15.70 11.03
CA GLY A 155 9.61 -14.90 10.10
C GLY A 155 10.80 -14.21 10.75
N LEU A 156 10.68 -13.74 12.01
CA LEU A 156 11.81 -13.18 12.77
C LEU A 156 12.91 -14.22 12.98
N GLN A 157 12.55 -15.46 13.35
CA GLN A 157 13.52 -16.53 13.53
C GLN A 157 14.28 -16.84 12.23
N ARG A 158 13.56 -16.95 11.10
CA ARG A 158 14.18 -17.22 9.80
C ARG A 158 15.07 -16.08 9.31
N LEU A 159 14.65 -14.84 9.56
CA LEU A 159 15.48 -13.69 9.24
C LEU A 159 16.77 -13.67 10.08
N GLU A 160 16.70 -13.99 11.37
CA GLU A 160 17.89 -14.06 12.22
C GLU A 160 18.87 -15.12 11.73
N GLU A 161 18.37 -16.28 11.28
CA GLU A 161 19.18 -17.34 10.67
C GLU A 161 19.88 -16.85 9.39
N LEU A 162 19.16 -16.14 8.52
CA LEU A 162 19.72 -15.58 7.28
C LEU A 162 20.78 -14.50 7.56
N ILE A 163 20.52 -13.61 8.52
CA ILE A 163 21.47 -12.57 8.92
C ILE A 163 22.73 -13.20 9.51
N SER A 164 22.57 -14.17 10.42
CA SER A 164 23.69 -14.86 11.05
C SER A 164 24.55 -15.60 10.02
N GLY A 165 23.91 -16.31 9.09
CA GLY A 165 24.60 -16.99 7.99
C GLY A 165 25.32 -16.03 7.04
N ALA A 166 24.71 -14.88 6.73
CA ALA A 166 25.33 -13.85 5.91
C ALA A 166 26.58 -13.26 6.58
N LEU A 167 26.49 -12.92 7.87
CA LEU A 167 27.62 -12.40 8.65
C LEU A 167 28.74 -13.42 8.79
N ALA A 168 28.43 -14.69 9.06
CA ALA A 168 29.42 -15.77 9.12
C ALA A 168 30.15 -15.96 7.77
N ALA A 169 29.44 -15.76 6.66
CA ALA A 169 30.01 -15.76 5.31
C ALA A 169 30.65 -14.42 4.89
N SER A 170 30.82 -13.47 5.82
CA SER A 170 31.35 -12.12 5.55
C SER A 170 30.58 -11.33 4.48
N ARG A 171 29.30 -11.67 4.23
CA ARG A 171 28.39 -10.90 3.37
C ARG A 171 27.81 -9.72 4.13
N ARG A 172 27.62 -8.61 3.42
CA ARG A 172 26.92 -7.40 3.94
C ARG A 172 25.57 -7.17 3.27
N GLU A 173 25.10 -8.12 2.48
CA GLU A 173 23.84 -8.04 1.75
C GLU A 173 23.10 -9.39 1.80
N LEU A 174 21.80 -9.34 2.09
CA LEU A 174 20.87 -10.44 1.87
C LEU A 174 20.45 -10.46 0.40
N SER A 175 20.57 -11.61 -0.24
CA SER A 175 20.21 -11.79 -1.65
C SER A 175 18.71 -11.59 -1.87
N GLY A 176 18.36 -11.20 -3.10
CA GLY A 176 16.97 -11.00 -3.48
C GLY A 176 16.11 -12.26 -3.35
N GLU A 177 16.72 -13.44 -3.52
CA GLU A 177 16.05 -14.73 -3.38
C GLU A 177 15.80 -15.10 -1.90
N GLU A 178 16.76 -14.84 -1.01
CA GLU A 178 16.57 -14.99 0.44
C GLU A 178 15.40 -14.12 0.93
N VAL A 179 15.39 -12.84 0.51
CA VAL A 179 14.32 -11.88 0.85
C VAL A 179 12.99 -12.28 0.21
N PHE A 180 13.01 -12.74 -1.04
CA PHE A 180 11.82 -13.21 -1.74
C PHE A 180 11.21 -14.42 -1.05
N ARG A 181 12.02 -15.37 -0.56
CA ARG A 181 11.53 -16.53 0.20
C ARG A 181 10.89 -16.13 1.52
N LEU A 182 11.47 -15.17 2.24
CA LEU A 182 10.84 -14.58 3.44
C LEU A 182 9.46 -14.00 3.14
N TYR A 183 9.37 -13.24 2.06
CA TYR A 183 8.12 -12.61 1.64
C TYR A 183 7.07 -13.61 1.14
N ASP A 184 7.41 -14.43 0.17
CA ASP A 184 6.47 -15.30 -0.55
C ASP A 184 6.08 -16.54 0.26
N THR A 185 7.06 -17.25 0.81
CA THR A 185 6.83 -18.52 1.51
C THR A 185 6.36 -18.30 2.94
N PHE A 186 6.93 -17.32 3.63
CA PHE A 186 6.69 -17.10 5.06
C PHE A 186 5.81 -15.89 5.35
N GLY A 187 5.41 -15.10 4.34
CA GLY A 187 4.56 -13.92 4.50
C GLY A 187 5.24 -12.74 5.22
N PHE A 188 6.56 -12.80 5.40
CA PHE A 188 7.31 -11.82 6.19
C PHE A 188 7.60 -10.55 5.37
N PRO A 189 7.17 -9.36 5.83
CA PRO A 189 7.30 -8.13 5.07
C PRO A 189 8.73 -7.79 4.64
N VAL A 190 8.88 -7.34 3.40
CA VAL A 190 10.17 -6.88 2.87
C VAL A 190 10.69 -5.65 3.62
N GLU A 191 9.79 -4.76 4.06
CA GLU A 191 10.16 -3.56 4.82
C GLU A 191 10.73 -3.90 6.18
N MET A 192 10.15 -4.90 6.86
CA MET A 192 10.69 -5.37 8.14
C MET A 192 12.02 -6.07 7.94
N THR A 193 12.15 -6.88 6.88
CA THR A 193 13.43 -7.48 6.49
C THR A 193 14.50 -6.40 6.29
N ARG A 194 14.17 -5.34 5.55
CA ARG A 194 15.05 -4.18 5.31
C ARG A 194 15.46 -3.49 6.61
N ASP A 195 14.49 -3.18 7.48
CA ASP A 195 14.77 -2.45 8.72
C ASP A 195 15.65 -3.27 9.68
N ILE A 196 15.35 -4.55 9.86
CA ILE A 196 16.13 -5.45 10.74
C ILE A 196 17.53 -5.70 10.16
N ALA A 197 17.64 -5.94 8.85
CA ALA A 197 18.94 -6.11 8.20
C ALA A 197 19.82 -4.88 8.42
N ARG A 198 19.27 -3.66 8.25
CA ARG A 198 20.00 -2.41 8.46
C ARG A 198 20.48 -2.26 9.90
N GLU A 199 19.66 -2.60 10.89
CA GLU A 199 20.04 -2.57 12.32
C GLU A 199 21.20 -3.51 12.64
N ARG A 200 21.39 -4.58 11.84
CA ARG A 200 22.51 -5.53 11.95
C ARG A 200 23.68 -5.18 11.03
N GLY A 201 23.62 -4.06 10.31
CA GLY A 201 24.68 -3.62 9.38
C GLY A 201 24.69 -4.38 8.05
N LEU A 202 23.54 -4.88 7.59
CA LEU A 202 23.34 -5.48 6.27
C LEU A 202 22.37 -4.64 5.42
N THR A 203 22.46 -4.81 4.11
CA THR A 203 21.47 -4.34 3.13
C THR A 203 20.65 -5.51 2.57
N ILE A 204 19.60 -5.19 1.81
CA ILE A 204 18.86 -6.16 1.01
C ILE A 204 19.07 -5.87 -0.48
N ASN A 205 19.19 -6.91 -1.30
CA ASN A 205 19.27 -6.75 -2.74
C ASN A 205 17.89 -6.51 -3.36
N GLU A 206 17.47 -5.24 -3.40
CA GLU A 206 16.13 -4.87 -3.89
C GLU A 206 15.93 -5.22 -5.37
N ALA A 207 16.96 -5.05 -6.20
CA ALA A 207 16.89 -5.40 -7.62
C ALA A 207 16.69 -6.91 -7.81
N GLY A 208 17.36 -7.73 -7.00
CA GLY A 208 17.19 -9.19 -6.99
C GLY A 208 15.80 -9.60 -6.54
N PHE A 209 15.28 -8.97 -5.47
CA PHE A 209 13.91 -9.21 -5.00
C PHE A 209 12.88 -8.84 -6.07
N ALA A 210 13.02 -7.68 -6.72
CA ALA A 210 12.14 -7.25 -7.80
C ALA A 210 12.15 -8.22 -8.99
N ARG A 211 13.33 -8.74 -9.37
CA ARG A 211 13.43 -9.78 -10.41
C ARG A 211 12.70 -11.07 -10.01
N ALA A 212 12.83 -11.51 -8.75
CA ALA A 212 12.14 -12.70 -8.25
C ALA A 212 10.61 -12.51 -8.23
N MET A 213 10.14 -11.33 -7.82
CA MET A 213 8.72 -10.94 -7.87
C MET A 213 8.17 -10.95 -9.30
N GLU A 214 8.90 -10.40 -10.28
CA GLU A 214 8.44 -10.39 -11.68
C GLU A 214 8.45 -11.80 -12.29
N ALA A 215 9.43 -12.64 -11.93
CA ALA A 215 9.45 -14.04 -12.34
C ALA A 215 8.26 -14.82 -11.75
N GLN A 216 7.83 -14.55 -10.51
CA GLN A 216 6.62 -15.13 -9.94
C GLN A 216 5.35 -14.64 -10.66
N ARG A 217 5.23 -13.34 -10.90
CA ARG A 217 4.09 -12.76 -11.65
C ARG A 217 3.99 -13.33 -13.05
N SER A 218 5.11 -13.46 -13.75
CA SER A 218 5.16 -14.04 -15.09
C SER A 218 4.72 -15.50 -15.09
N ARG A 219 5.14 -16.30 -14.10
CA ARG A 219 4.67 -17.68 -13.92
C ARG A 219 3.16 -17.76 -13.64
N ALA A 220 2.64 -16.88 -12.78
CA ALA A 220 1.20 -16.82 -12.49
C ALA A 220 0.38 -16.40 -13.72
N ARG A 221 0.86 -15.44 -14.52
CA ARG A 221 0.24 -15.05 -15.80
C ARG A 221 0.32 -16.15 -16.84
N ALA A 222 1.43 -16.87 -16.95
CA ALA A 222 1.54 -18.02 -17.86
C ALA A 222 0.58 -19.15 -17.47
N ALA A 223 0.34 -19.36 -16.17
CA ALA A 223 -0.68 -20.29 -15.68
C ALA A 223 -2.11 -19.77 -15.96
N GLN A 224 -2.35 -18.46 -15.90
CA GLN A 224 -3.62 -17.83 -16.28
C GLN A 224 -3.83 -17.73 -17.80
N ALA A 225 -2.77 -17.68 -18.61
CA ALA A 225 -2.86 -17.59 -20.08
C ALA A 225 -3.44 -18.87 -20.73
N PHE A 226 -3.64 -19.94 -19.95
CA PHE A 226 -4.52 -21.06 -20.32
C PHE A 226 -6.03 -20.74 -20.18
N GLY A 227 -6.40 -19.52 -19.79
CA GLY A 227 -7.75 -18.93 -19.83
C GLY A 227 -7.68 -17.47 -20.29
N GLY A 228 -7.90 -17.25 -21.58
CA GLY A 228 -7.47 -16.03 -22.29
C GLY A 228 -8.17 -14.71 -21.97
N ALA A 229 -7.44 -13.61 -22.19
CA ALA A 229 -7.92 -12.31 -22.68
C ALA A 229 -6.70 -11.49 -23.16
N GLY A 230 -6.84 -10.84 -24.32
CA GLY A 230 -5.77 -10.25 -25.13
C GLY A 230 -5.25 -8.87 -24.69
N ASP A 231 -4.09 -8.49 -25.25
CA ASP A 231 -3.27 -7.32 -24.93
C ASP A 231 -3.74 -6.04 -25.68
N ASP A 232 -4.24 -5.04 -24.94
CA ASP A 232 -4.79 -3.74 -25.40
C ASP A 232 -3.82 -2.85 -26.21
N ARG A 233 -2.53 -3.18 -26.27
CA ARG A 233 -1.50 -2.31 -26.89
C ARG A 233 -1.54 -2.24 -28.40
N ARG A 234 -2.30 -3.11 -29.09
CA ARG A 234 -2.30 -3.24 -30.55
C ARG A 234 -3.04 -2.10 -31.27
N TYR A 235 -4.08 -1.54 -30.64
CA TYR A 235 -4.94 -0.50 -31.23
C TYR A 235 -4.33 0.91 -31.20
N ALA A 236 -3.37 1.15 -30.30
CA ALA A 236 -2.80 2.46 -30.03
C ALA A 236 -2.11 3.12 -31.25
N LYS A 237 -1.55 2.33 -32.18
CA LYS A 237 -0.88 2.85 -33.39
C LYS A 237 -1.87 3.40 -34.43
N VAL A 238 -3.09 2.87 -34.48
CA VAL A 238 -4.10 3.23 -35.50
C VAL A 238 -5.00 4.37 -35.00
N VAL A 239 -5.37 4.37 -33.72
CA VAL A 239 -6.08 5.51 -33.08
C VAL A 239 -5.28 6.81 -33.20
N ARG A 240 -3.93 6.73 -33.13
CA ARG A 240 -3.05 7.89 -33.31
C ARG A 240 -3.04 8.47 -34.73
N LYS A 241 -3.43 7.69 -35.74
CA LYS A 241 -3.50 8.13 -37.15
C LYS A 241 -4.93 8.51 -37.59
N GLY A 242 -5.96 7.96 -36.94
CA GLY A 242 -7.37 8.09 -37.34
C GLY A 242 -8.22 9.11 -36.57
N GLY A 243 -7.68 9.75 -35.52
CA GLY A 243 -8.45 10.64 -34.64
C GLY A 243 -9.23 9.88 -33.55
N SER A 244 -9.76 10.61 -32.56
CA SER A 244 -10.55 10.06 -31.45
C SER A 244 -11.92 9.59 -31.92
N SER A 245 -12.40 8.44 -31.42
CA SER A 245 -13.79 8.02 -31.61
C SER A 245 -14.72 8.79 -30.68
N GLU A 246 -15.76 9.43 -31.22
CA GLU A 246 -16.76 10.18 -30.46
C GLU A 246 -17.86 9.24 -29.92
N PHE A 247 -18.00 9.14 -28.59
CA PHE A 247 -19.10 8.39 -27.99
C PHE A 247 -20.38 9.23 -27.94
N VAL A 248 -21.44 8.75 -28.60
CA VAL A 248 -22.74 9.45 -28.70
C VAL A 248 -23.87 8.74 -27.94
N GLY A 249 -23.56 7.64 -27.24
CA GLY A 249 -24.53 6.77 -26.57
C GLY A 249 -25.27 7.40 -25.40
N TYR A 250 -24.80 8.54 -24.88
CA TYR A 250 -25.52 9.30 -23.83
C TYR A 250 -26.88 9.84 -24.30
N THR A 251 -27.06 10.05 -25.61
CA THR A 251 -28.28 10.68 -26.15
C THR A 251 -28.90 9.92 -27.31
N LYS A 252 -28.16 8.98 -27.93
CA LYS A 252 -28.57 8.29 -29.15
C LYS A 252 -28.27 6.80 -29.06
N HIS A 253 -29.24 5.97 -29.45
CA HIS A 253 -29.06 4.52 -29.58
C HIS A 253 -28.68 4.08 -31.01
N ALA A 254 -28.60 5.02 -31.95
CA ALA A 254 -28.20 4.77 -33.33
C ALA A 254 -27.44 5.99 -33.88
N ALA A 255 -26.40 5.74 -34.69
CA ALA A 255 -25.62 6.78 -35.34
C ALA A 255 -25.09 6.31 -36.70
N ARG A 256 -25.00 7.24 -37.66
CA ARG A 256 -24.20 7.03 -38.87
C ARG A 256 -22.75 7.30 -38.51
N ALA A 257 -21.86 6.37 -38.83
CA ALA A 257 -20.44 6.45 -38.54
C ALA A 257 -19.63 6.03 -39.77
N ARG A 258 -18.36 6.43 -39.80
CA ARG A 258 -17.40 6.00 -40.82
C ARG A 258 -16.45 4.98 -40.20
N ILE A 259 -16.17 3.91 -40.95
CA ILE A 259 -15.14 2.94 -40.60
C ILE A 259 -13.77 3.62 -40.78
N VAL A 260 -13.01 3.68 -39.69
CA VAL A 260 -11.66 4.24 -39.62
C VAL A 260 -10.62 3.15 -39.84
N ALA A 261 -10.87 1.95 -39.32
CA ALA A 261 -10.00 0.80 -39.50
C ALA A 261 -10.75 -0.53 -39.30
N LEU A 262 -10.20 -1.58 -39.89
CA LEU A 262 -10.64 -2.96 -39.76
C LEU A 262 -9.45 -3.82 -39.31
N PHE A 263 -9.71 -4.79 -38.44
CA PHE A 263 -8.72 -5.77 -38.00
C PHE A 263 -9.28 -7.19 -38.03
N ALA A 264 -8.40 -8.17 -38.27
CA ALA A 264 -8.67 -9.58 -38.06
C ALA A 264 -7.47 -10.19 -37.31
N GLY A 265 -7.72 -10.89 -36.21
CA GLY A 265 -6.65 -11.49 -35.40
C GLY A 265 -5.63 -10.48 -34.85
N GLY A 266 -6.00 -9.20 -34.73
CA GLY A 266 -5.13 -8.11 -34.31
C GLY A 266 -4.24 -7.51 -35.40
N GLU A 267 -4.37 -7.92 -36.66
CA GLU A 267 -3.70 -7.29 -37.81
C GLU A 267 -4.66 -6.41 -38.61
N ALA A 268 -4.16 -5.28 -39.13
CA ALA A 268 -4.96 -4.33 -39.90
C ALA A 268 -5.23 -4.86 -41.32
N ILE A 269 -6.49 -4.85 -41.74
CA ILE A 269 -6.95 -5.34 -43.03
C ILE A 269 -7.69 -4.23 -43.81
N SER A 270 -7.74 -4.36 -45.14
CA SER A 270 -8.48 -3.43 -46.01
C SER A 270 -9.87 -3.93 -46.40
N GLN A 271 -10.10 -5.24 -46.32
CA GLN A 271 -11.35 -5.90 -46.68
C GLN A 271 -11.50 -7.20 -45.89
N ALA A 272 -12.74 -7.66 -45.72
CA ALA A 272 -13.08 -8.91 -45.06
C ALA A 272 -14.18 -9.65 -45.84
N ASP A 273 -14.10 -10.98 -45.89
CA ASP A 273 -15.10 -11.81 -46.56
C ASP A 273 -16.34 -12.03 -45.67
N ALA A 274 -17.46 -12.37 -46.30
CA ALA A 274 -18.69 -12.67 -45.58
C ALA A 274 -18.48 -13.86 -44.62
N GLY A 275 -18.82 -13.66 -43.35
CA GLY A 275 -18.63 -14.66 -42.29
C GLY A 275 -17.29 -14.56 -41.54
N ALA A 276 -16.40 -13.65 -41.93
CA ALA A 276 -15.17 -13.38 -41.18
C ALA A 276 -15.48 -12.63 -39.86
N GLU A 277 -14.84 -13.05 -38.78
CA GLU A 277 -14.84 -12.33 -37.51
C GLU A 277 -13.79 -11.20 -37.57
N VAL A 278 -14.26 -9.97 -37.37
CA VAL A 278 -13.45 -8.76 -37.51
C VAL A 278 -13.74 -7.77 -36.40
N GLU A 279 -12.76 -6.93 -36.13
CA GLU A 279 -12.89 -5.78 -35.23
C GLU A 279 -12.94 -4.51 -36.07
N VAL A 280 -13.88 -3.62 -35.74
CA VAL A 280 -14.15 -2.40 -36.50
C VAL A 280 -13.95 -1.19 -35.62
N ILE A 281 -13.11 -0.24 -36.05
CA ILE A 281 -12.97 1.07 -35.42
C ILE A 281 -13.82 2.08 -36.17
N LEU A 282 -14.72 2.75 -35.46
CA LEU A 282 -15.59 3.81 -35.98
C LEU A 282 -15.14 5.18 -35.48
N ASP A 283 -15.37 6.22 -36.27
CA ASP A 283 -15.10 7.61 -35.86
C ASP A 283 -16.10 8.13 -34.81
N ARG A 284 -17.26 7.50 -34.70
CA ARG A 284 -18.24 7.69 -33.62
C ARG A 284 -19.05 6.45 -33.38
N THR A 285 -19.54 6.27 -32.16
CA THR A 285 -20.32 5.08 -31.80
C THR A 285 -21.32 5.34 -30.66
N PRO A 286 -22.54 4.78 -30.72
CA PRO A 286 -23.44 4.71 -29.57
C PRO A 286 -23.15 3.53 -28.65
N PHE A 287 -22.32 2.56 -29.08
CA PHE A 287 -21.99 1.36 -28.31
C PHE A 287 -21.01 1.71 -27.20
N TYR A 288 -21.41 1.46 -25.95
CA TYR A 288 -20.54 1.60 -24.79
C TYR A 288 -19.47 0.50 -24.82
N ALA A 289 -18.20 0.91 -24.71
CA ALA A 289 -17.08 -0.02 -24.57
C ALA A 289 -17.04 -0.58 -23.16
N GLU A 290 -16.73 -1.87 -23.00
CA GLU A 290 -16.58 -2.48 -21.68
C GLU A 290 -15.56 -1.70 -20.84
N SER A 291 -16.05 -1.10 -19.75
CA SER A 291 -15.23 -0.24 -18.90
C SER A 291 -15.90 0.02 -17.55
N GLY A 292 -15.10 0.18 -16.50
CA GLY A 292 -15.59 0.49 -15.15
C GLY A 292 -16.46 -0.61 -14.53
N GLY A 293 -16.29 -1.87 -14.97
CA GLY A 293 -17.10 -3.00 -14.50
C GLY A 293 -18.47 -3.15 -15.20
N GLN A 294 -18.77 -2.31 -16.19
CA GLN A 294 -19.96 -2.42 -17.02
C GLN A 294 -19.64 -3.23 -18.29
N VAL A 295 -20.49 -4.22 -18.58
CA VAL A 295 -20.43 -5.03 -19.80
C VAL A 295 -20.68 -4.15 -21.03
N GLY A 296 -19.90 -4.35 -22.08
CA GLY A 296 -20.03 -3.61 -23.34
C GLY A 296 -21.35 -3.88 -24.07
N ASP A 297 -21.80 -2.89 -24.84
CA ASP A 297 -23.06 -3.01 -25.60
C ASP A 297 -22.93 -3.97 -26.79
N THR A 298 -24.04 -4.60 -27.15
CA THR A 298 -24.16 -5.43 -28.37
C THR A 298 -25.22 -4.86 -29.30
N GLY A 299 -25.05 -5.08 -30.62
CA GLY A 299 -26.02 -4.65 -31.62
C GLY A 299 -25.52 -4.83 -33.04
N LEU A 300 -26.01 -4.01 -33.96
CA LEU A 300 -25.78 -4.18 -35.40
C LEU A 300 -25.12 -2.94 -36.01
N VAL A 301 -24.10 -3.18 -36.84
CA VAL A 301 -23.56 -2.21 -37.82
C VAL A 301 -24.10 -2.62 -39.19
N ARG A 302 -24.73 -1.69 -39.91
CA ARG A 302 -25.38 -1.93 -41.22
C ARG A 302 -24.93 -0.90 -42.25
#